data_AF-A0A1V3WQT3-F1
#
_entry.id   AF-A0A1V3WQT3-F1
#
_cell.length_a   1.000
_cell.length_b   1.000
_cell.length_c   1.000
_cell.angle_alpha   90.00
_cell.angle_beta   90.00
_cell.angle_gamma   90.00
#
_symmetry.space_group_name_H-M   'P 1'
#
loop_
_entity.id
_entity.type
_entity.pdbx_description
1 polymer ?
#
loop_
_entity_poly.entity_id
_entity_poly.type
_entity_poly.pdbx_seq_one_letter_code
_entity_poly.pdbx_strand_id
1 'polypeptide(L)'
;MYARIAPRWPFSKVRLAAQTVAREVERRVPDAATSRWWKEEREGVFVDFNQNAKDRTVASAYSVRATPDARVSTPLHWDEVPDCHPDVFTLGTVPDRFAEMGDPWAGIDDAVGHLDRLLMLAEELGPRKRRPKAPAHGPAAGADPPSRSSRSRAPRPGTRRWPRWTPGATAIPPQPTCCSPPTCWSTGCAGPVPSGTGSGSTCSTCRPTNVPRRKS
;
A
#
# COMPACT_ATOMS: atom_id res chain seq x y z
N MET A 1 6.26 12.04 2.94
CA MET A 1 6.49 13.49 2.72
C MET A 1 6.34 13.77 1.23
N TYR A 2 5.62 14.84 0.88
CA TYR A 2 5.51 15.35 -0.48
C TYR A 2 6.05 16.77 -0.53
N ALA A 3 6.56 17.19 -1.68
CA ALA A 3 6.99 18.56 -1.94
C ALA A 3 6.55 18.94 -3.36
N ARG A 4 5.76 20.00 -3.49
CA ARG A 4 5.38 20.55 -4.79
C ARG A 4 6.61 21.20 -5.41
N ILE A 5 6.90 20.86 -6.66
CA ILE A 5 8.00 21.46 -7.42
C ILE A 5 7.53 21.92 -8.80
N ALA A 6 8.21 22.91 -9.36
CA ALA A 6 7.98 23.29 -10.74
C ALA A 6 8.31 22.11 -11.68
N PRO A 7 7.48 21.80 -12.70
CA PRO A 7 7.66 20.64 -13.57
C PRO A 7 8.72 20.89 -14.67
N ARG A 8 9.94 21.25 -14.26
CA ARG A 8 11.04 21.67 -15.16
C ARG A 8 12.19 20.68 -15.23
N TRP A 9 12.25 19.70 -14.32
CA TRP A 9 13.36 18.76 -14.20
C TRP A 9 12.99 17.35 -14.64
N PRO A 10 13.91 16.64 -15.33
CA PRO A 10 13.72 15.22 -15.63
C PRO A 10 13.82 14.37 -14.36
N PHE A 11 13.27 13.15 -14.39
CA PHE A 11 13.30 12.18 -13.28
C PHE A 11 14.70 11.97 -12.67
N SER A 12 15.75 12.00 -13.50
CA SER A 12 17.14 11.85 -13.03
C SER A 12 17.55 12.96 -12.06
N LYS A 13 17.17 14.21 -12.34
CA LYS A 13 17.46 15.38 -11.49
C LYS A 13 16.58 15.39 -10.24
N VAL A 14 15.30 15.02 -10.35
CA VAL A 14 14.40 14.87 -9.19
C VAL A 14 14.92 13.80 -8.23
N ARG A 15 15.31 12.63 -8.76
CA ARG A 15 15.91 11.56 -7.95
C ARG A 15 17.24 11.98 -7.32
N LEU A 16 18.08 12.73 -8.03
CA LEU A 16 19.33 13.27 -7.49
C LEU A 16 19.05 14.22 -6.32
N ALA A 17 18.10 15.15 -6.47
CA ALA A 17 17.70 16.05 -5.39
C ALA A 17 17.16 15.30 -4.17
N ALA A 18 16.31 14.29 -4.36
CA ALA A 18 15.83 13.44 -3.27
C ALA A 18 16.96 12.67 -2.57
N GLN A 19 17.95 12.20 -3.33
CA GLN A 19 19.15 11.57 -2.76
C GLN A 19 19.97 12.58 -1.95
N THR A 20 20.09 13.83 -2.40
CA THR A 20 20.77 14.89 -1.65
C THR A 20 20.06 15.17 -0.32
N VAL A 21 18.73 15.26 -0.31
CA VAL A 21 17.94 15.40 0.93
C VAL A 21 18.23 14.23 1.87
N ALA A 22 18.19 12.99 1.38
CA ALA A 22 18.46 11.81 2.20
C ALA A 22 19.87 11.83 2.82
N ARG A 23 20.88 12.30 2.08
CA ARG A 23 22.26 12.46 2.58
C ARG A 23 22.36 13.54 3.65
N GLU A 24 21.68 14.67 3.47
CA GLU A 24 21.68 15.74 4.48
C GLU A 24 20.94 15.34 5.75
N VAL A 25 19.86 14.58 5.63
CA VAL A 25 19.16 14.03 6.80
C VAL A 25 20.07 13.07 7.57
N GLU A 26 20.71 12.11 6.88
CA GLU A 26 21.69 11.20 7.49
C GLU A 26 22.86 11.96 8.14
N ARG A 27 23.33 13.07 7.54
CA ARG A 27 24.40 13.89 8.13
C ARG A 27 23.98 14.60 9.41
N ARG A 28 22.71 15.03 9.52
CA ARG A 28 22.20 15.79 10.67
C ARG A 28 21.75 14.90 11.82
N VAL A 29 21.24 13.71 11.52
CA VAL A 29 20.73 12.75 12.50
C VAL A 29 21.23 11.33 12.20
N PRO A 30 22.56 11.10 12.30
CA PRO A 30 23.18 9.85 11.86
C PRO A 30 22.70 8.61 12.63
N ASP A 31 22.26 8.78 13.87
CA ASP A 31 21.81 7.68 14.73
C ASP A 31 20.34 7.29 14.47
N ALA A 32 19.57 8.15 13.79
CA ALA A 32 18.13 7.95 13.57
C ALA A 32 17.78 7.70 12.09
N ALA A 33 18.59 8.20 11.15
CA ALA A 33 18.31 8.10 9.73
C ALA A 33 19.51 7.63 8.92
N THR A 34 19.26 6.72 7.99
CA THR A 34 20.26 6.18 7.08
C THR A 34 19.81 6.36 5.64
N SER A 35 20.75 6.64 4.74
CA SER A 35 20.50 6.57 3.29
C SER A 35 21.37 5.50 2.61
N ARG A 36 21.88 4.56 3.40
CA ARG A 36 22.63 3.39 2.93
C ARG A 36 21.70 2.33 2.33
N TRP A 37 22.12 1.80 1.19
CA TRP A 37 21.30 0.84 0.43
C TRP A 37 21.19 -0.52 1.12
N TRP A 38 22.25 -0.99 1.78
CA TRP A 38 22.35 -2.35 2.31
C TRP A 38 21.56 -2.51 3.59
N LYS A 39 20.66 -3.50 3.63
CA LYS A 39 19.82 -3.78 4.80
C LYS A 39 20.65 -4.18 6.01
N GLU A 40 21.80 -4.83 5.82
CA GLU A 40 22.68 -5.24 6.92
C GLU A 40 23.41 -4.07 7.59
N GLU A 41 23.44 -2.88 6.95
CA GLU A 41 24.06 -1.67 7.50
C GLU A 41 23.02 -0.63 7.98
N ARG A 42 21.74 -1.01 8.07
CA ARG A 42 20.67 -0.09 8.49
C ARG A 42 20.43 -0.23 9.99
N GLU A 43 20.98 0.70 10.74
CA GLU A 43 20.42 1.13 12.01
C GLU A 43 19.63 2.42 11.74
N GLY A 44 18.39 2.48 12.23
CA GLY A 44 17.49 3.62 12.00
C GLY A 44 16.62 3.58 10.73
N VAL A 45 15.98 4.70 10.42
CA VAL A 45 14.97 4.85 9.36
C VAL A 45 15.62 5.11 8.01
N PHE A 46 15.25 4.32 6.99
CA PHE A 46 15.76 4.50 5.63
C PHE A 46 14.97 5.56 4.85
N VAL A 47 15.65 6.62 4.41
CA VAL A 47 15.05 7.63 3.51
C VAL A 47 15.12 7.13 2.06
N ASP A 48 14.01 6.56 1.57
CA ASP A 48 13.94 5.92 0.25
C ASP A 48 13.83 6.93 -0.91
N PHE A 49 14.97 7.49 -1.31
CA PHE A 49 15.06 8.38 -2.46
C PHE A 49 14.75 7.68 -3.81
N ASN A 50 14.78 6.34 -3.87
CA ASN A 50 14.48 5.64 -5.12
C ASN A 50 12.99 5.66 -5.48
N GLN A 51 12.10 6.06 -4.57
CA GLN A 51 10.70 6.28 -4.91
C GLN A 51 10.51 7.38 -5.97
N ASN A 52 11.50 8.25 -6.16
CA ASN A 52 11.51 9.28 -7.21
C ASN A 52 12.07 8.79 -8.56
N ALA A 53 12.41 7.51 -8.68
CA ALA A 53 12.74 6.94 -9.98
C ALA A 53 11.49 6.81 -10.86
N LYS A 54 11.68 6.75 -12.17
CA LYS A 54 10.60 6.49 -13.12
C LYS A 54 9.94 5.13 -12.82
N ASP A 55 8.62 5.04 -13.03
CA ASP A 55 7.82 3.82 -12.93
C ASP A 55 7.76 3.21 -11.52
N ARG A 56 7.89 4.06 -10.48
CA ARG A 56 7.71 3.67 -9.08
C ARG A 56 6.29 3.93 -8.62
N THR A 57 5.76 3.01 -7.83
CA THR A 57 4.41 3.10 -7.26
C THR A 57 4.46 3.81 -5.91
N VAL A 58 3.67 4.86 -5.78
CA VAL A 58 3.43 5.56 -4.51
C VAL A 58 1.92 5.57 -4.30
N ALA A 59 1.48 5.22 -3.09
CA ALA A 59 0.06 5.33 -2.74
C ALA A 59 -0.37 6.80 -2.81
N SER A 60 -1.53 7.09 -3.41
CA SER A 60 -2.03 8.46 -3.46
C SER A 60 -2.52 8.91 -2.07
N ALA A 61 -2.58 10.22 -1.86
CA ALA A 61 -3.32 10.77 -0.73
C ALA A 61 -4.74 10.20 -0.70
N TYR A 62 -5.23 9.90 0.50
CA TYR A 62 -6.54 9.29 0.78
C TYR A 62 -6.79 7.91 0.15
N SER A 63 -5.78 7.25 -0.43
CA SER A 63 -5.94 5.87 -0.90
C SER A 63 -6.02 4.88 0.27
N VAL A 64 -6.95 3.94 0.15
CA VAL A 64 -7.08 2.80 1.07
C VAL A 64 -5.96 1.79 0.79
N ARG A 65 -5.37 1.24 1.85
CA ARG A 65 -4.35 0.21 1.81
C ARG A 65 -4.98 -1.14 2.08
N ALA A 66 -4.45 -2.18 1.45
CA ALA A 66 -4.85 -3.57 1.67
C ALA A 66 -4.33 -4.10 3.01
N THR A 67 -4.80 -3.51 4.12
CA THR A 67 -4.59 -3.98 5.49
C THR A 67 -5.91 -4.51 6.06
N PRO A 68 -5.90 -5.41 7.07
CA PRO A 68 -7.12 -5.98 7.64
C PRO A 68 -8.11 -4.94 8.18
N ASP A 69 -7.60 -3.78 8.59
CA ASP A 69 -8.32 -2.64 9.14
C ASP A 69 -8.57 -1.52 8.12
N ALA A 70 -8.29 -1.74 6.83
CA ALA A 70 -8.53 -0.81 5.72
C ALA A 70 -7.97 0.61 5.98
N ARG A 71 -6.67 0.69 6.33
CA ARG A 71 -5.99 1.97 6.61
C ARG A 71 -5.95 2.89 5.41
N VAL A 72 -5.94 4.18 5.66
CA VAL A 72 -5.94 5.22 4.63
C VAL A 72 -4.64 6.02 4.68
N SER A 73 -4.07 6.30 3.51
CA SER A 73 -2.89 7.18 3.35
C SER A 73 -3.27 8.65 3.56
N THR A 74 -3.47 9.03 4.82
CA THR A 74 -4.08 10.31 5.21
C THR A 74 -3.04 11.43 5.31
N PRO A 75 -3.22 12.56 4.60
CA PRO A 75 -2.46 13.79 4.84
C PRO A 75 -2.63 14.31 6.27
N LEU A 76 -1.56 14.86 6.84
CA LEU A 76 -1.51 15.39 8.21
C LEU A 76 -0.87 16.77 8.21
N HIS A 77 -1.17 17.58 9.23
CA HIS A 77 -0.39 18.76 9.56
C HIS A 77 0.92 18.37 10.26
N TRP A 78 1.91 19.26 10.25
CA TRP A 78 3.26 18.97 10.77
C TRP A 78 3.31 18.75 12.28
N ASP A 79 2.46 19.45 13.01
CA ASP A 79 2.28 19.34 14.46
C ASP A 79 1.67 17.99 14.88
N GLU A 80 0.95 17.30 13.99
CA GLU A 80 0.36 15.99 14.28
C GLU A 80 1.34 14.83 14.11
N VAL A 81 2.40 15.01 13.31
CA VAL A 81 3.32 13.93 12.92
C VAL A 81 4.02 13.25 14.11
N PRO A 82 4.54 13.96 15.13
CA PRO A 82 5.25 13.34 16.24
C PRO A 82 4.42 12.34 17.04
N ASP A 83 3.12 12.61 17.19
CA ASP A 83 2.21 11.86 18.05
C ASP A 83 1.23 10.98 17.26
N CYS A 84 1.38 10.90 15.93
CA CYS A 84 0.43 10.18 15.09
C CYS A 84 0.55 8.65 15.20
N HIS A 85 -0.61 8.01 15.28
CA HIS A 85 -0.75 6.55 15.27
C HIS A 85 -1.44 6.11 13.96
N PRO A 86 -0.73 5.46 13.02
CA PRO A 86 -1.29 5.16 11.69
C PRO A 86 -2.54 4.28 11.66
N ASP A 87 -2.80 3.52 12.71
CA ASP A 87 -3.94 2.62 12.89
C ASP A 87 -5.26 3.36 13.14
N VAL A 88 -5.22 4.63 13.56
CA VAL A 88 -6.45 5.44 13.75
C VAL A 88 -7.03 5.95 12.43
N PHE A 89 -6.25 5.93 11.35
CA PHE A 89 -6.65 6.43 10.04
C PHE A 89 -7.17 5.28 9.17
N THR A 90 -8.48 5.05 9.23
CA THR A 90 -9.16 3.98 8.51
C THR A 90 -10.24 4.53 7.59
N LEU A 91 -10.76 3.69 6.70
CA LEU A 91 -11.88 4.04 5.84
C LEU A 91 -13.11 4.53 6.64
N GLY A 92 -13.28 4.07 7.89
CA GLY A 92 -14.39 4.47 8.75
C GLY A 92 -14.18 5.78 9.53
N THR A 93 -12.94 6.26 9.69
CA THR A 93 -12.63 7.42 10.55
C THR A 93 -12.20 8.65 9.77
N VAL A 94 -11.57 8.47 8.60
CA VAL A 94 -11.03 9.57 7.79
C VAL A 94 -12.09 10.51 7.21
N PRO A 95 -13.27 10.06 6.75
CA PRO A 95 -14.30 10.96 6.23
C PRO A 95 -14.77 12.01 7.25
N ASP A 96 -15.03 11.60 8.49
CA ASP A 96 -15.47 12.50 9.56
C ASP A 96 -14.38 13.52 9.90
N ARG A 97 -13.13 13.05 10.02
CA ARG A 97 -11.96 13.90 10.22
C ARG A 97 -11.82 14.96 9.12
N PHE A 98 -12.00 14.57 7.86
CA PHE A 98 -11.93 15.51 6.73
C PHE A 98 -13.07 16.53 6.78
N ALA A 99 -14.27 16.13 7.17
CA ALA A 99 -15.40 17.05 7.32
C ALA A 99 -15.17 18.07 8.44
N GLU A 100 -14.49 17.68 9.52
CA GLU A 100 -14.22 18.53 10.67
C GLU A 100 -13.05 19.50 10.44
N MET A 101 -11.94 19.02 9.87
CA MET A 101 -10.70 19.80 9.75
C MET A 101 -10.36 20.27 8.33
N GLY A 102 -11.03 19.74 7.31
CA GLY A 102 -10.70 19.99 5.91
C GLY A 102 -9.43 19.26 5.44
N ASP A 103 -8.85 19.73 4.34
CA ASP A 103 -7.65 19.15 3.74
C ASP A 103 -6.37 19.83 4.24
N PRO A 104 -5.48 19.12 4.98
CA PRO A 104 -4.19 19.68 5.41
C PRO A 104 -3.29 20.11 4.25
N TRP A 105 -3.54 19.61 3.04
CA TRP A 105 -2.76 19.93 1.84
C TRP A 105 -3.42 20.96 0.92
N ALA A 106 -4.50 21.63 1.35
CA ALA A 106 -5.21 22.60 0.50
C ALA A 106 -4.27 23.65 -0.15
N GLY A 107 -3.25 24.12 0.56
CA GLY A 107 -2.27 25.10 0.08
C GLY A 107 -1.03 24.53 -0.62
N ILE A 108 -0.98 23.22 -0.93
CA ILE A 108 0.23 22.59 -1.49
C ILE A 108 0.61 23.18 -2.87
N ASP A 109 -0.39 23.63 -3.63
CA ASP A 109 -0.19 24.18 -4.97
C ASP A 109 0.23 25.66 -4.97
N ASP A 110 0.06 26.35 -3.84
CA ASP A 110 0.50 27.74 -3.66
C ASP A 110 2.01 27.84 -3.35
N ALA A 111 2.61 26.76 -2.84
CA ALA A 111 4.00 26.71 -2.41
C ALA A 111 4.90 25.91 -3.37
N VAL A 112 5.00 26.36 -4.63
CA VAL A 112 5.79 25.66 -5.65
C VAL A 112 7.31 25.85 -5.43
N GLY A 113 7.98 24.76 -5.05
CA GLY A 113 9.42 24.71 -4.83
C GLY A 113 10.27 24.59 -6.10
N HIS A 114 11.56 24.89 -5.95
CA HIS A 114 12.59 24.76 -6.99
C HIS A 114 13.74 23.87 -6.49
N LEU A 115 14.36 23.08 -7.38
CA LEU A 115 15.37 22.09 -6.99
C LEU A 115 16.81 22.63 -7.05
N ASP A 116 17.04 23.86 -7.50
CA ASP A 116 18.38 24.38 -7.82
C ASP A 116 19.36 24.30 -6.64
N ARG A 117 18.93 24.65 -5.42
CA ARG A 117 19.75 24.56 -4.21
C ARG A 117 20.15 23.12 -3.88
N LEU A 118 19.24 22.16 -4.06
CA LEU A 118 19.53 20.73 -3.83
C LEU A 118 20.45 20.15 -4.90
N LEU A 119 20.37 20.66 -6.13
CA LEU A 119 21.25 20.24 -7.22
C LEU A 119 22.68 20.80 -7.04
N MET A 120 22.82 22.07 -6.65
CA MET A 120 24.13 22.64 -6.29
C MET A 120 24.77 21.88 -5.12
N LEU A 121 24.00 21.59 -4.08
CA LEU A 121 24.48 20.78 -2.96
C LEU A 121 24.87 19.36 -3.39
N ALA A 122 24.18 18.77 -4.38
CA ALA A 122 24.55 17.47 -4.92
C ALA A 122 25.95 17.49 -5.57
N GLU A 123 26.29 18.60 -6.25
CA GLU A 123 27.58 18.82 -6.88
C GLU A 123 28.69 19.00 -5.82
N GLU A 124 28.44 19.81 -4.79
CA GLU A 124 29.34 20.00 -3.64
C GLU A 124 29.64 18.68 -2.90
N LEU A 125 28.60 17.87 -2.67
CA LEU A 125 28.72 16.60 -1.98
C LEU A 125 29.40 15.49 -2.81
N GLY A 126 29.56 15.70 -4.11
CA GLY A 126 30.15 14.74 -5.05
C GLY A 126 29.41 13.40 -5.17
N PRO A 127 29.91 12.49 -6.03
CA PRO A 127 29.31 11.18 -6.20
C PRO A 127 29.47 10.33 -4.93
N ARG A 128 28.44 9.57 -4.56
CA ARG A 128 28.57 8.58 -3.47
C ARG A 128 29.61 7.54 -3.87
N LYS A 129 30.54 7.23 -2.95
CA LYS A 129 31.50 6.15 -3.13
C LYS A 129 30.74 4.85 -3.39
N ARG A 130 30.84 4.35 -4.63
CA ARG A 130 30.33 3.02 -4.98
C ARG A 130 31.16 1.99 -4.24
N ARG A 131 30.52 0.96 -3.68
CA ARG A 131 31.26 -0.20 -3.18
C ARG A 131 32.13 -0.74 -4.32
N PRO A 132 33.40 -1.08 -4.09
CA PRO A 132 34.20 -1.76 -5.10
C PRO A 132 33.43 -3.00 -5.58
N LYS A 133 33.33 -3.16 -6.90
CA LYS A 133 32.70 -4.34 -7.50
C LYS A 133 33.49 -5.54 -6.97
N ALA A 134 32.79 -6.52 -6.37
CA ALA A 134 33.44 -7.77 -6.00
C ALA A 134 34.15 -8.31 -7.25
N PRO A 135 35.38 -8.85 -7.13
CA PRO A 135 36.07 -9.41 -8.28
C PRO A 135 35.12 -10.39 -8.96
N ALA A 136 34.92 -10.19 -10.26
CA ALA A 136 34.14 -11.12 -11.06
C ALA A 136 34.75 -12.49 -10.79
N HIS A 137 33.96 -13.41 -10.23
CA HIS A 137 34.36 -14.81 -10.22
C HIS A 137 34.44 -15.20 -11.70
N GLY A 138 35.67 -15.28 -12.22
CA GLY A 138 35.91 -15.85 -13.53
C GLY A 138 35.31 -17.25 -13.57
N PRO A 139 34.91 -17.75 -14.75
CA PRO A 139 34.44 -19.12 -14.85
C PRO A 139 35.51 -20.04 -14.25
N ALA A 140 35.10 -20.93 -13.35
CA ALA A 140 35.99 -21.92 -12.79
C ALA A 140 36.68 -22.66 -13.94
N ALA A 141 38.00 -22.60 -14.01
CA ALA A 141 38.78 -23.35 -14.98
C ALA A 141 38.50 -24.84 -14.73
N GLY A 142 37.84 -25.50 -15.68
CA GLY A 142 37.61 -26.95 -15.65
C GLY A 142 36.17 -27.44 -15.78
N ALA A 143 35.18 -26.57 -15.99
CA ALA A 143 33.85 -27.05 -16.40
C ALA A 143 33.78 -27.20 -17.92
N ASP A 144 33.60 -28.43 -18.40
CA ASP A 144 33.25 -28.71 -19.80
C ASP A 144 32.08 -27.82 -20.24
N PRO A 145 32.10 -27.29 -21.48
CA PRO A 145 30.98 -26.52 -21.98
C PRO A 145 29.73 -27.40 -21.97
N PRO A 146 28.59 -26.92 -21.41
CA PRO A 146 27.36 -27.71 -21.44
C PRO A 146 26.99 -27.97 -22.90
N SER A 147 26.80 -29.25 -23.23
CA SER A 147 26.41 -29.67 -24.57
C SER A 147 25.15 -28.92 -25.00
N ARG A 148 25.18 -28.41 -26.23
CA ARG A 148 24.10 -27.63 -26.84
C ARG A 148 22.91 -28.55 -27.10
N SER A 149 22.13 -28.86 -26.07
CA SER A 149 20.81 -29.45 -26.28
C SER A 149 19.92 -28.38 -26.90
N SER A 150 19.55 -28.59 -28.16
CA SER A 150 18.48 -27.88 -28.84
C SER A 150 17.17 -28.18 -28.11
N ARG A 151 16.87 -27.44 -27.05
CA ARG A 151 15.51 -27.40 -26.52
C ARG A 151 14.65 -26.67 -27.54
N SER A 152 14.01 -27.45 -28.40
CA SER A 152 12.83 -27.03 -29.14
C SER A 152 11.87 -26.35 -28.17
N ARG A 153 11.56 -25.09 -28.45
CA ARG A 153 10.63 -24.29 -27.67
C ARG A 153 9.24 -24.87 -27.90
N ALA A 154 8.70 -25.61 -26.93
CA ALA A 154 7.29 -25.98 -26.95
C ALA A 154 6.43 -24.71 -27.02
N PRO A 155 5.38 -24.66 -27.87
CA PRO A 155 4.52 -23.50 -27.96
C PRO A 155 3.80 -23.28 -26.62
N ARG A 156 3.74 -22.01 -26.19
CA ARG A 156 3.03 -21.61 -24.97
C ARG A 156 1.53 -21.86 -25.17
N PRO A 157 0.81 -22.49 -24.23
CA PRO A 157 -0.64 -22.57 -24.31
C PRO A 157 -1.23 -21.15 -24.29
N GLY A 158 -2.20 -20.92 -25.19
CA GLY A 158 -2.70 -19.62 -25.58
C GLY A 158 -3.09 -18.72 -24.41
N THR A 159 -2.70 -17.45 -24.50
CA THR A 159 -3.20 -16.38 -23.65
C THR A 159 -4.71 -16.29 -23.83
N ARG A 160 -5.49 -16.55 -22.76
CA ARG A 160 -6.88 -16.10 -22.70
C ARG A 160 -6.86 -14.59 -22.87
N ARG A 161 -7.38 -14.13 -24.00
CA ARG A 161 -7.55 -12.73 -24.34
C ARG A 161 -8.64 -12.18 -23.42
N TRP A 162 -8.27 -11.28 -22.51
CA TRP A 162 -9.26 -10.50 -21.77
C TRP A 162 -10.06 -9.66 -22.77
N PRO A 163 -11.41 -9.62 -22.67
CA PRO A 163 -12.20 -8.80 -23.57
C PRO A 163 -11.81 -7.33 -23.42
N ARG A 164 -11.71 -6.66 -24.58
CA ARG A 164 -11.50 -5.22 -24.68
C ARG A 164 -12.70 -4.53 -24.04
N TRP A 165 -12.48 -3.71 -23.02
CA TRP A 165 -13.52 -2.87 -22.41
C TRP A 165 -14.12 -1.93 -23.45
N THR A 166 -15.44 -1.94 -23.57
CA THR A 166 -16.23 -1.01 -24.39
C THR A 166 -17.03 -0.10 -23.46
N PRO A 167 -17.07 1.23 -23.69
CA PRO A 167 -17.94 2.12 -22.93
C PRO A 167 -19.41 1.71 -23.14
N GLY A 168 -20.14 1.46 -22.05
CA GLY A 168 -21.58 1.17 -22.06
C GLY A 168 -22.02 -0.25 -21.65
N ALA A 169 -21.10 -1.16 -21.32
CA ALA A 169 -21.46 -2.49 -20.83
C ALA A 169 -21.68 -2.51 -19.31
N THR A 170 -22.94 -2.40 -18.86
CA THR A 170 -23.35 -2.69 -17.49
C THR A 170 -23.40 -4.21 -17.31
N ALA A 171 -22.45 -4.78 -16.59
CA ALA A 171 -22.46 -6.21 -16.25
C ALA A 171 -22.10 -6.38 -14.77
N ILE A 172 -23.10 -6.20 -13.90
CA ILE A 172 -23.10 -6.81 -12.57
C ILE A 172 -23.40 -8.29 -12.80
N PRO A 173 -22.56 -9.24 -12.39
CA PRO A 173 -22.90 -10.66 -12.49
C PRO A 173 -24.09 -10.95 -11.55
N PRO A 174 -25.13 -11.70 -12.00
CA PRO A 174 -26.24 -12.05 -11.15
C PRO A 174 -25.76 -12.96 -10.01
N GLN A 175 -26.18 -12.63 -8.79
CA GLN A 175 -25.95 -13.44 -7.60
C GLN A 175 -26.61 -14.82 -7.75
N PRO A 176 -26.05 -15.89 -7.17
CA PRO A 176 -26.69 -17.21 -7.17
C PRO A 176 -28.00 -17.13 -6.37
N THR A 177 -29.10 -17.46 -7.04
CA THR A 177 -30.45 -17.53 -6.47
C THR A 177 -30.53 -18.64 -5.41
N CYS A 178 -30.67 -18.27 -4.14
CA CYS A 178 -31.14 -19.19 -3.12
C CYS A 178 -32.64 -19.44 -3.34
N CYS A 179 -32.99 -20.71 -3.49
CA CYS A 179 -34.37 -21.21 -3.52
C CYS A 179 -35.17 -20.70 -2.31
N SER A 180 -36.28 -20.01 -2.56
CA SER A 180 -37.45 -20.03 -1.67
C SER A 180 -38.35 -21.19 -2.11
N PRO A 181 -39.14 -21.84 -1.22
CA PRO A 181 -40.50 -21.33 -0.90
C PRO A 181 -41.04 -21.77 0.50
N PRO A 182 -42.33 -21.55 0.86
CA PRO A 182 -43.26 -20.49 0.46
C PRO A 182 -43.85 -19.68 1.65
N THR A 183 -44.32 -18.49 1.28
CA THR A 183 -45.45 -17.68 1.82
C THR A 183 -46.34 -18.26 2.94
N CYS A 184 -46.49 -17.47 4.02
CA CYS A 184 -47.73 -17.12 4.75
C CYS A 184 -47.34 -15.98 5.74
N TRP A 185 -48.03 -14.86 5.98
CA TRP A 185 -49.37 -14.33 5.69
C TRP A 185 -49.33 -12.80 5.82
N SER A 186 -50.31 -12.17 5.19
CA SER A 186 -50.63 -10.75 5.16
C SER A 186 -51.17 -10.21 6.51
N THR A 187 -51.12 -8.87 6.61
CA THR A 187 -52.02 -7.98 7.39
C THR A 187 -51.85 -7.90 8.91
N GLY A 188 -51.73 -6.65 9.38
CA GLY A 188 -51.42 -6.33 10.77
C GLY A 188 -52.58 -6.37 11.75
N CYS A 189 -52.24 -6.12 13.02
CA CYS A 189 -53.10 -5.58 14.07
C CYS A 189 -52.22 -5.14 15.26
N ALA A 190 -52.38 -3.88 15.65
CA ALA A 190 -52.48 -3.32 17.00
C ALA A 190 -51.74 -3.95 18.22
N GLY A 191 -51.17 -3.05 19.04
CA GLY A 191 -51.30 -3.13 20.51
C GLY A 191 -50.00 -3.08 21.31
N PRO A 192 -49.96 -2.35 22.45
CA PRO A 192 -48.74 -2.09 23.22
C PRO A 192 -48.33 -3.26 24.13
N VAL A 193 -47.04 -3.26 24.45
CA VAL A 193 -46.29 -4.17 25.32
C VAL A 193 -46.84 -4.17 26.75
N PRO A 194 -47.09 -5.34 27.37
CA PRO A 194 -47.14 -5.45 28.82
C PRO A 194 -45.85 -6.10 29.36
N SER A 195 -45.32 -5.44 30.39
CA SER A 195 -44.34 -5.92 31.35
C SER A 195 -44.85 -7.16 32.11
N GLY A 196 -44.01 -8.19 32.25
CA GLY A 196 -44.34 -9.35 33.08
C GLY A 196 -43.16 -10.31 33.28
N THR A 197 -42.62 -10.28 34.49
CA THR A 197 -41.71 -11.26 35.11
C THR A 197 -42.36 -12.65 35.22
N GLY A 198 -41.64 -13.73 34.95
CA GLY A 198 -42.13 -15.08 35.29
C GLY A 198 -41.33 -16.25 34.70
N SER A 199 -40.57 -16.89 35.59
CA SER A 199 -40.02 -18.26 35.61
C SER A 199 -40.38 -19.28 34.51
N GLY A 200 -39.32 -19.93 33.99
CA GLY A 200 -39.11 -21.39 34.02
C GLY A 200 -40.19 -22.31 33.43
N SER A 201 -39.96 -22.79 32.21
CA SER A 201 -40.42 -24.12 31.78
C SER A 201 -39.48 -24.64 30.68
N THR A 202 -38.91 -25.81 30.94
CA THR A 202 -38.03 -26.58 30.07
C THR A 202 -38.78 -27.15 28.87
N CYS A 203 -38.28 -26.96 27.65
CA CYS A 203 -38.66 -27.78 26.50
C CYS A 203 -37.41 -28.44 25.90
N SER A 204 -37.29 -29.74 26.13
CA SER A 204 -36.28 -30.60 25.55
C SER A 204 -36.62 -30.86 24.08
N THR A 205 -35.79 -30.42 23.14
CA THR A 205 -35.51 -31.10 21.86
C THR A 205 -34.59 -30.22 21.02
N CYS A 206 -33.28 -30.37 21.17
CA CYS A 206 -32.29 -30.10 20.12
C CYS A 206 -31.00 -30.83 20.49
N ARG A 207 -30.81 -32.00 19.88
CA ARG A 207 -29.60 -32.81 19.97
C ARG A 207 -28.50 -32.10 19.14
N PRO A 208 -27.30 -31.87 19.66
CA PRO A 208 -26.22 -31.27 18.87
C PRO A 208 -25.64 -32.30 17.89
N THR A 209 -25.63 -31.96 16.60
CA THR A 209 -24.92 -32.71 15.57
C THR A 209 -23.43 -32.34 15.57
N ASN A 210 -22.63 -33.40 15.47
CA ASN A 210 -21.20 -33.51 15.67
C ASN A 210 -20.41 -32.71 14.61
N VAL A 211 -19.43 -31.89 15.05
CA VAL A 211 -18.42 -31.26 14.18
C VAL A 211 -17.18 -32.15 14.13
N PRO A 212 -16.74 -32.65 12.96
CA PRO A 212 -15.55 -33.49 12.90
C PRO A 212 -14.26 -32.65 12.99
N ARG A 213 -13.43 -32.97 13.99
CA ARG A 213 -12.02 -32.54 14.11
C ARG A 213 -11.20 -33.04 12.93
N ARG A 214 -10.45 -32.15 12.28
CA ARG A 214 -9.34 -32.52 11.38
C ARG A 214 -8.05 -32.64 12.21
N LYS A 215 -7.35 -33.76 12.02
CA LYS A 215 -6.15 -34.18 12.74
C LYS A 215 -4.89 -33.42 12.30
N SER A 216 -4.01 -33.25 13.30
CA SER A 216 -2.53 -33.38 13.34
C SER A 216 -1.70 -33.00 12.11
#